data_AF-A0A9X2MT76-F1
#
_entry.id   AF-A0A9X2MT76-F1
#
_cell.length_a   1.000
_cell.length_b   1.000
_cell.length_c   1.000
_cell.angle_alpha   90.00
_cell.angle_beta   90.00
_cell.angle_gamma   90.00
#
_symmetry.space_group_name_H-M   'P 1'
#
loop_
_entity.id
_entity.type
_entity.pdbx_description
1 polymer ?
#
loop_
_entity_poly.entity_id
_entity_poly.type
_entity_poly.pdbx_seq_one_letter_code
_entity_poly.pdbx_strand_id
1 'polypeptide(L)'
;MVVHAEFEREFSRFLEQQKIMANARRAEMLEKDLTGTKKMMLELLWPVFRNFEGFELEHELKGANGVSIFIDAFYAPLRLAFECEGFTSHAETIPRRRFNFEKHRVRLMLRQDIYYVPFTWDYLDDSSRTNITDLKELIAKRSSRLLLSSTLSVYEREVIRAFGASQQPFNTSNVCQLLDKKTTFCQKVIKSLIEKKLVKPYRSGLERNHVYVVEVGALQFLS
;
A
#
# COMPACT_ATOMS: atom_id res chain seq x y z
N MET A 1 -13.83 -13.56 25.79
CA MET A 1 -12.96 -14.65 26.31
C MET A 1 -12.47 -15.58 25.21
N VAL A 2 -13.33 -16.21 24.40
CA VAL A 2 -12.89 -17.18 23.37
C VAL A 2 -11.98 -16.55 22.29
N VAL A 3 -12.35 -15.37 21.77
CA VAL A 3 -11.57 -14.66 20.72
C VAL A 3 -10.15 -14.29 21.18
N HIS A 4 -9.98 -13.93 22.46
CA HIS A 4 -8.69 -13.56 23.02
C HIS A 4 -7.80 -14.79 23.22
N ALA A 5 -8.35 -15.91 23.67
CA ALA A 5 -7.60 -17.16 23.82
C ALA A 5 -7.14 -17.73 22.47
N GLU A 6 -7.98 -17.60 21.44
CA GLU A 6 -7.62 -17.97 20.07
C GLU A 6 -6.49 -17.09 19.52
N PHE A 7 -6.61 -15.77 19.67
CA PHE A 7 -5.55 -14.83 19.28
C PHE A 7 -4.22 -15.17 19.95
N GLU A 8 -4.19 -15.36 21.28
CA GLU A 8 -2.95 -15.63 22.02
C GLU A 8 -2.22 -16.87 21.50
N ARG A 9 -2.98 -17.93 21.20
CA ARG A 9 -2.43 -19.17 20.65
C ARG A 9 -1.86 -18.95 19.24
N GLU A 10 -2.61 -18.30 18.36
CA GLU A 10 -2.17 -18.06 16.98
C GLU A 10 -0.99 -17.09 16.94
N PHE A 11 -0.98 -16.06 17.79
CA PHE A 11 0.08 -15.07 17.84
C PHE A 11 1.38 -15.68 18.36
N SER A 12 1.29 -16.53 19.40
CA SER A 12 2.46 -17.26 19.92
C SER A 12 3.07 -18.16 18.85
N ARG A 13 2.25 -18.94 18.13
CA ARG A 13 2.71 -19.78 17.01
C ARG A 13 3.36 -18.95 15.91
N PHE A 14 2.71 -17.84 15.54
CA PHE A 14 3.20 -16.94 14.51
C PHE A 14 4.54 -16.30 14.90
N LEU A 15 4.67 -15.80 16.13
CA LEU A 15 5.91 -15.19 16.63
C LEU A 15 7.10 -16.18 16.59
N GLU A 16 6.89 -17.41 17.03
CA GLU A 16 7.92 -18.45 16.94
C GLU A 16 8.35 -18.72 15.49
N GLN A 17 7.40 -18.78 14.56
CA GLN A 17 7.71 -18.89 13.12
C GLN A 17 8.51 -17.67 12.63
N GLN A 18 8.13 -16.44 13.04
CA GLN A 18 8.85 -15.23 12.66
C GLN A 18 10.30 -15.24 13.15
N LYS A 19 10.54 -15.69 14.39
CA LYS A 19 11.88 -15.81 14.98
C LYS A 19 12.76 -16.83 14.22
N ILE A 20 12.21 -17.98 13.87
CA ILE A 20 12.92 -19.02 13.10
C ILE A 20 13.33 -18.51 11.72
N MET A 21 12.45 -17.73 11.06
CA MET A 21 12.70 -17.19 9.72
C MET A 21 13.55 -15.91 9.72
N ALA A 22 13.82 -15.33 10.89
CA ALA A 22 14.50 -14.04 10.99
C ALA A 22 15.99 -14.14 10.73
N ASN A 23 16.54 -13.13 10.07
CA ASN A 23 17.98 -12.90 10.08
C ASN A 23 18.42 -12.36 11.46
N ALA A 24 19.73 -12.30 11.71
CA ALA A 24 20.27 -11.91 13.02
C ALA A 24 19.75 -10.56 13.55
N ARG A 25 19.64 -9.54 12.67
CA ARG A 25 19.17 -8.20 13.09
C ARG A 25 17.68 -8.19 13.39
N ARG A 26 16.88 -8.86 12.56
CA ARG A 26 15.44 -9.00 12.77
C ARG A 26 15.14 -9.83 14.01
N ALA A 27 15.92 -10.88 14.27
CA ALA A 27 15.79 -11.68 15.49
C ALA A 27 16.01 -10.82 16.74
N GLU A 28 17.02 -9.94 16.74
CA GLU A 28 17.25 -8.99 17.84
C GLU A 28 16.03 -8.08 18.07
N MET A 29 15.35 -7.65 17.01
CA MET A 29 14.13 -6.85 17.12
C MET A 29 12.95 -7.64 17.69
N LEU A 30 12.79 -8.90 17.27
CA LEU A 30 11.71 -9.79 17.76
C LEU A 30 11.87 -10.22 19.22
N GLU A 31 13.06 -10.05 19.82
CA GLU A 31 13.30 -10.27 21.25
C GLU A 31 13.07 -9.02 22.10
N LYS A 32 12.82 -7.85 21.49
CA LYS A 32 12.50 -6.61 22.22
C LYS A 32 11.05 -6.63 22.72
N ASP A 33 10.67 -5.57 23.43
CA ASP A 33 9.30 -5.38 23.86
C ASP A 33 8.36 -5.19 22.66
N LEU A 34 7.53 -6.20 22.41
CA LEU A 34 6.52 -6.22 21.35
C LEU A 34 5.13 -5.85 21.89
N THR A 35 5.00 -5.23 23.06
CA THR A 35 3.69 -4.89 23.65
C THR A 35 2.82 -4.07 22.71
N GLY A 36 3.39 -3.02 22.09
CA GLY A 36 2.68 -2.19 21.11
C GLY A 36 2.26 -2.98 19.87
N THR A 37 3.17 -3.78 19.31
CA THR A 37 2.94 -4.64 18.15
C THR A 37 1.84 -5.66 18.43
N LYS A 38 1.91 -6.38 19.56
CA LYS A 38 0.91 -7.37 19.98
C LYS A 38 -0.46 -6.71 20.19
N LYS A 39 -0.50 -5.53 20.82
CA LYS A 39 -1.75 -4.75 20.99
C LYS A 39 -2.38 -4.41 19.64
N MET A 40 -1.60 -3.87 18.70
CA MET A 40 -2.08 -3.58 17.34
C MET A 40 -2.57 -4.85 16.63
N MET A 41 -1.84 -5.95 16.77
CA MET A 41 -2.23 -7.23 16.19
C MET A 41 -3.56 -7.75 16.76
N LEU A 42 -3.80 -7.59 18.08
CA LEU A 42 -5.02 -8.02 18.75
C LEU A 42 -6.22 -7.11 18.46
N GLU A 43 -6.07 -5.81 18.66
CA GLU A 43 -7.20 -4.87 18.71
C GLU A 43 -7.60 -4.36 17.32
N LEU A 44 -6.66 -4.33 16.38
CA LEU A 44 -6.89 -3.76 15.06
C LEU A 44 -6.85 -4.81 13.94
N LEU A 45 -5.78 -5.60 13.87
CA LEU A 45 -5.55 -6.50 12.72
C LEU A 45 -6.35 -7.81 12.85
N TRP A 46 -6.34 -8.45 14.02
CA TRP A 46 -7.06 -9.71 14.24
C TRP A 46 -8.57 -9.64 13.94
N PRO A 47 -9.31 -8.57 14.33
CA PRO A 47 -10.73 -8.46 14.02
C PRO A 47 -11.03 -8.38 12.51
N VAL A 48 -10.06 -7.92 11.70
CA VAL A 48 -10.19 -7.75 10.25
C VAL A 48 -9.71 -8.98 9.49
N PHE A 49 -8.52 -9.49 9.81
CA PHE A 49 -7.86 -10.55 9.05
C PHE A 49 -8.17 -11.96 9.53
N ARG A 50 -8.37 -12.17 10.84
CA ARG A 50 -8.65 -13.48 11.48
C ARG A 50 -7.59 -14.57 11.28
N ASN A 51 -6.42 -14.21 10.77
CA ASN A 51 -5.21 -15.02 10.70
C ASN A 51 -4.00 -14.07 10.49
N PHE A 52 -2.79 -14.63 10.50
CA PHE A 52 -1.55 -13.87 10.26
C PHE A 52 -0.86 -14.25 8.93
N GLU A 53 -1.60 -14.87 8.01
CA GLU A 53 -1.06 -15.21 6.70
C GLU A 53 -0.67 -13.94 5.93
N GLY A 54 0.53 -13.92 5.36
CA GLY A 54 1.07 -12.76 4.64
C GLY A 54 1.59 -11.63 5.53
N PHE A 55 1.56 -11.78 6.87
CA PHE A 55 2.21 -10.85 7.78
C PHE A 55 3.66 -11.24 8.07
N GLU A 56 4.49 -10.22 8.23
CA GLU A 56 5.86 -10.33 8.73
C GLU A 56 6.09 -9.31 9.85
N LEU A 57 6.49 -9.76 11.04
CA LEU A 57 6.83 -8.86 12.14
C LEU A 57 8.25 -8.30 11.99
N GLU A 58 8.50 -7.08 12.43
CA GLU A 58 9.84 -6.46 12.38
C GLU A 58 10.46 -6.58 10.97
N HIS A 59 9.69 -6.28 9.92
CA HIS A 59 10.14 -6.45 8.54
C HIS A 59 11.27 -5.44 8.23
N GLU A 60 12.44 -5.95 7.83
CA GLU A 60 13.63 -5.14 7.59
C GLU A 60 13.59 -4.47 6.21
N LEU A 61 13.57 -3.15 6.17
CA LEU A 61 13.86 -2.38 4.95
C LEU A 61 15.26 -1.82 5.00
N LYS A 62 16.05 -2.12 3.97
CA LYS A 62 17.41 -1.59 3.82
C LYS A 62 17.39 -0.30 2.99
N GLY A 63 17.89 0.78 3.58
CA GLY A 63 18.13 2.03 2.88
C GLY A 63 19.41 1.96 2.02
N ALA A 64 19.48 2.82 1.00
CA ALA A 64 20.66 2.94 0.13
C ALA A 64 21.94 3.38 0.90
N ASN A 65 21.77 3.99 2.07
CA ASN A 65 22.84 4.37 2.99
C ASN A 65 23.26 3.22 3.94
N GLY A 66 22.74 2.00 3.75
CA GLY A 66 23.01 0.85 4.61
C GLY A 66 22.28 0.85 5.96
N VAL A 67 21.46 1.88 6.23
CA VAL A 67 20.64 1.95 7.45
C VAL A 67 19.40 1.08 7.27
N SER A 68 19.21 0.13 8.18
CA SER A 68 18.00 -0.68 8.25
C SER A 68 16.93 0.04 9.07
N ILE A 69 15.69 -0.03 8.62
CA ILE A 69 14.49 0.27 9.42
C ILE A 69 13.70 -1.02 9.57
N PHE A 70 12.97 -1.16 10.68
CA PHE A 70 12.12 -2.31 10.95
C PHE A 70 10.69 -1.80 11.06
N ILE A 71 9.77 -2.52 10.42
CA ILE A 71 8.32 -2.26 10.44
C ILE A 71 7.69 -3.24 11.41
N ASP A 72 6.92 -2.74 12.38
CA ASP A 72 6.31 -3.57 13.44
C ASP A 72 5.52 -4.76 12.86
N ALA A 73 4.61 -4.49 11.91
CA ALA A 73 3.90 -5.54 11.16
C ALA A 73 3.72 -5.17 9.69
N PHE A 74 4.35 -5.93 8.80
CA PHE A 74 4.26 -5.75 7.35
C PHE A 74 3.32 -6.77 6.73
N TYR A 75 2.30 -6.31 6.00
CA TYR A 75 1.42 -7.17 5.22
C TYR A 75 1.84 -7.21 3.76
N ALA A 76 2.55 -8.28 3.38
CA ALA A 76 3.19 -8.43 2.08
C ALA A 76 2.22 -8.36 0.89
N PRO A 77 1.02 -8.99 0.91
CA PRO A 77 0.11 -9.00 -0.25
C PRO A 77 -0.31 -7.61 -0.74
N LEU A 78 -0.43 -6.63 0.16
CA LEU A 78 -0.84 -5.26 -0.18
C LEU A 78 0.28 -4.22 0.03
N ARG A 79 1.46 -4.67 0.49
CA ARG A 79 2.61 -3.85 0.89
C ARG A 79 2.23 -2.79 1.91
N LEU A 80 1.50 -3.18 2.96
CA LEU A 80 1.11 -2.27 4.05
C LEU A 80 2.11 -2.40 5.19
N ALA A 81 2.61 -1.27 5.69
CA ALA A 81 3.47 -1.19 6.87
C ALA A 81 2.65 -0.63 8.03
N PHE A 82 2.20 -1.52 8.91
CA PHE A 82 1.49 -1.16 10.14
C PHE A 82 2.48 -0.90 11.25
N GLU A 83 2.30 0.22 11.94
CA GLU A 83 3.26 0.75 12.89
C GLU A 83 2.51 1.30 14.10
N CYS A 84 2.97 0.98 15.31
CA CYS A 84 2.29 1.28 16.56
C CYS A 84 3.15 2.23 17.42
N GLU A 85 2.82 3.52 17.37
CA GLU A 85 3.58 4.57 18.02
C GLU A 85 3.02 4.88 19.42
N GLY A 86 3.85 4.72 20.44
CA GLY A 86 3.53 5.24 21.77
C GLY A 86 3.64 6.77 21.79
N PHE A 87 2.66 7.45 22.38
CA PHE A 87 2.81 8.87 22.71
C PHE A 87 3.63 9.00 23.99
N THR A 88 4.70 9.79 23.94
CA THR A 88 5.45 10.16 25.16
C THR A 88 5.31 11.66 25.39
N SER A 89 5.22 12.08 26.65
CA SER A 89 5.14 13.49 27.07
C SER A 89 6.30 14.38 26.56
N HIS A 90 7.29 13.77 25.94
CA HIS A 90 8.52 14.34 25.43
C HIS A 90 8.49 14.58 23.91
N ALA A 91 7.33 14.50 23.25
CA ALA A 91 7.21 14.73 21.81
C ALA A 91 7.82 16.09 21.37
N GLU A 92 7.71 17.12 22.21
CA GLU A 92 8.36 18.44 21.99
C GLU A 92 9.89 18.39 22.11
N THR A 93 10.42 17.43 22.86
CA THR A 93 11.85 17.24 23.13
C THR A 93 12.49 16.18 22.23
N ILE A 94 11.79 15.70 21.19
CA ILE A 94 12.34 14.72 20.25
C ILE A 94 13.66 15.24 19.67
N PRO A 95 14.78 14.49 19.78
CA PRO A 95 16.05 14.93 19.24
C PRO A 95 15.96 15.14 17.73
N ARG A 96 16.58 16.20 17.20
CA ARG A 96 16.59 16.51 15.75
C ARG A 96 17.00 15.30 14.89
N ARG A 97 17.93 14.48 15.38
CA ARG A 97 18.37 13.24 14.71
C ARG A 97 17.25 12.20 14.62
N ARG A 98 16.48 11.99 15.69
CA ARG A 98 15.34 11.07 15.71
C ARG A 98 14.22 11.59 14.80
N PHE A 99 13.90 12.87 14.86
CA PHE A 99 12.93 13.49 13.96
C PHE A 99 13.29 13.27 12.48
N ASN A 100 14.55 13.54 12.10
CA ASN A 100 15.04 13.31 10.74
C ASN A 100 15.00 11.82 10.33
N PHE A 101 15.26 10.91 11.28
CA PHE A 101 15.17 9.48 11.05
C PHE A 101 13.73 9.05 10.72
N GLU A 102 12.72 9.54 11.45
CA GLU A 102 11.32 9.24 11.14
C GLU A 102 10.91 9.76 9.75
N LYS A 103 11.35 10.97 9.38
CA LYS A 103 11.11 11.48 8.01
C LYS A 103 11.85 10.68 6.94
N HIS A 104 13.04 10.16 7.25
CA HIS A 104 13.74 9.24 6.36
C HIS A 104 13.00 7.91 6.21
N ARG A 105 12.46 7.35 7.31
CA ARG A 105 11.68 6.11 7.34
C ARG A 105 10.47 6.19 6.41
N VAL A 106 9.68 7.27 6.50
CA VAL A 106 8.54 7.52 5.60
C VAL A 106 8.95 7.58 4.13
N ARG A 107 10.03 8.31 3.81
CA ARG A 107 10.54 8.40 2.43
C ARG A 107 11.08 7.07 1.90
N LEU A 108 11.67 6.25 2.76
CA LEU A 108 12.16 4.93 2.39
C LEU A 108 11.00 4.00 2.02
N MET A 109 9.94 3.97 2.85
CA MET A 109 8.72 3.20 2.54
C MET A 109 8.08 3.67 1.25
N LEU A 110 7.92 4.98 1.07
CA LEU A 110 7.35 5.55 -0.16
C LEU A 110 8.14 5.14 -1.41
N ARG A 111 9.47 5.18 -1.36
CA ARG A 111 10.33 4.80 -2.49
C ARG A 111 10.20 3.32 -2.86
N GLN A 112 9.86 2.47 -1.89
CA GLN A 112 9.69 1.03 -2.10
C GLN A 112 8.22 0.64 -2.33
N ASP A 113 7.33 1.59 -2.63
CA ASP A 113 5.90 1.36 -2.82
C ASP A 113 5.24 0.64 -1.63
N ILE A 114 5.70 0.98 -0.42
CA ILE A 114 5.15 0.49 0.85
C ILE A 114 4.25 1.58 1.43
N TYR A 115 3.01 1.21 1.70
CA TYR A 115 2.00 2.09 2.25
C TYR A 115 2.12 2.10 3.76
N TYR A 116 2.61 3.21 4.30
CA TYR A 116 2.75 3.42 5.73
C TYR A 116 1.38 3.70 6.38
N VAL A 117 1.05 2.93 7.41
CA VAL A 117 -0.22 2.96 8.14
C VAL A 117 0.08 3.09 9.64
N PRO A 118 0.38 4.29 10.13
CA PRO A 118 0.68 4.52 11.54
C PRO A 118 -0.58 4.53 12.39
N PHE A 119 -0.48 3.94 13.57
CA PHE A 119 -1.46 4.01 14.64
C PHE A 119 -0.77 4.44 15.93
N THR A 120 -1.48 5.15 16.81
CA THR A 120 -0.98 5.44 18.15
C THR A 120 -1.57 4.47 19.17
N TRP A 121 -0.91 4.33 20.33
CA TRP A 121 -1.47 3.54 21.43
C TRP A 121 -2.85 4.05 21.86
N ASP A 122 -2.98 5.37 22.00
CA ASP A 122 -4.26 6.02 22.37
C ASP A 122 -5.35 5.72 21.34
N TYR A 123 -5.00 5.67 20.05
CA TYR A 123 -5.93 5.32 18.99
C TYR A 123 -6.40 3.86 19.12
N LEU A 124 -5.52 2.94 19.51
CA LEU A 124 -5.87 1.54 19.72
C LEU A 124 -6.66 1.30 21.02
N ASP A 125 -6.49 2.16 22.02
CA ASP A 125 -7.26 2.12 23.28
C ASP A 125 -8.68 2.67 23.11
N ASP A 126 -8.90 3.57 22.15
CA ASP A 126 -10.24 3.99 21.79
C ASP A 126 -11.00 2.84 21.09
N SER A 127 -11.87 2.18 21.85
CA SER A 127 -12.73 1.07 21.41
C SER A 127 -13.76 1.41 20.31
N SER A 128 -13.65 2.58 19.68
CA SER A 128 -14.55 3.00 18.62
C SER A 128 -14.44 2.07 17.40
N ARG A 129 -15.60 1.68 16.84
CA ARG A 129 -15.70 0.85 15.62
C ARG A 129 -15.13 1.54 14.37
N THR A 130 -14.79 2.82 14.48
CA THR A 130 -14.25 3.68 13.42
C THR A 130 -12.91 3.15 12.93
N ASN A 131 -12.02 2.76 13.85
CA ASN A 131 -10.66 2.29 13.54
C ASN A 131 -10.65 1.06 12.61
N ILE A 132 -11.54 0.11 12.90
CA ILE A 132 -11.72 -1.11 12.11
C ILE A 132 -12.32 -0.79 10.74
N THR A 133 -13.26 0.16 10.69
CA THR A 133 -13.88 0.61 9.43
C THR A 133 -12.84 1.26 8.53
N ASP A 134 -12.03 2.18 9.06
CA ASP A 134 -10.98 2.86 8.32
C ASP A 134 -9.95 1.88 7.75
N LEU A 135 -9.54 0.89 8.56
CA LEU A 135 -8.64 -0.18 8.09
C LEU A 135 -9.28 -1.00 6.95
N LYS A 136 -10.55 -1.39 7.08
CA LYS A 136 -11.26 -2.13 6.03
C LYS A 136 -11.37 -1.34 4.73
N GLU A 137 -11.67 -0.04 4.81
CA GLU A 137 -11.71 0.84 3.66
C GLU A 137 -10.34 0.98 2.98
N LEU A 138 -9.28 1.12 3.79
CA LEU A 138 -7.90 1.18 3.29
C LEU A 138 -7.54 -0.11 2.54
N ILE A 139 -7.82 -1.27 3.12
CA ILE A 139 -7.58 -2.58 2.51
C ILE A 139 -8.39 -2.71 1.21
N ALA A 140 -9.69 -2.43 1.23
CA ALA A 140 -10.55 -2.53 0.06
C ALA A 140 -10.06 -1.63 -1.09
N LYS A 141 -9.68 -0.39 -0.77
CA LYS A 141 -9.13 0.57 -1.73
C LYS A 141 -7.75 0.14 -2.27
N ARG A 142 -6.94 -0.57 -1.49
CA ARG A 142 -5.63 -1.07 -1.96
C ARG A 142 -5.78 -2.33 -2.80
N SER A 143 -6.59 -3.29 -2.35
CA SER A 143 -6.88 -4.54 -3.08
C SER A 143 -7.52 -4.27 -4.44
N SER A 144 -8.54 -3.40 -4.50
CA SER A 144 -9.18 -3.02 -5.76
C SER A 144 -8.17 -2.39 -6.75
N ARG A 145 -7.21 -1.60 -6.25
CA ARG A 145 -6.18 -1.01 -7.09
C ARG A 145 -5.20 -2.03 -7.65
N LEU A 146 -4.77 -3.01 -6.86
CA LEU A 146 -3.90 -4.10 -7.33
C LEU A 146 -4.60 -5.01 -8.33
N LEU A 147 -5.88 -5.33 -8.10
CA LEU A 147 -6.70 -6.07 -9.06
C LEU A 147 -6.87 -5.31 -10.37
N LEU A 148 -7.04 -3.99 -10.32
CA LEU A 148 -7.11 -3.19 -11.54
C LEU A 148 -5.77 -3.20 -12.27
N SER A 149 -4.64 -3.04 -11.57
CA SER A 149 -3.30 -3.14 -12.16
C SER A 149 -3.06 -4.50 -12.84
N SER A 150 -3.44 -5.61 -12.20
CA SER A 150 -3.27 -6.96 -12.75
C SER A 150 -4.18 -7.26 -13.94
N THR A 151 -5.35 -6.62 -14.02
CA THR A 151 -6.29 -6.77 -15.15
C THR A 151 -6.01 -5.84 -16.33
N LEU A 152 -5.06 -4.90 -16.22
CA LEU A 152 -4.61 -4.15 -17.38
C LEU A 152 -3.82 -5.05 -18.33
N SER A 153 -4.16 -4.99 -19.60
CA SER A 153 -3.36 -5.56 -20.66
C SER A 153 -2.07 -4.75 -20.87
N VAL A 154 -1.08 -5.36 -21.50
CA VAL A 154 0.18 -4.68 -21.86
C VAL A 154 -0.09 -3.42 -22.71
N TYR A 155 -1.05 -3.48 -23.62
CA TYR A 155 -1.45 -2.36 -24.48
C TYR A 155 -2.06 -1.19 -23.69
N GLU A 156 -2.91 -1.49 -22.71
CA GLU A 156 -3.50 -0.48 -21.83
C GLU A 156 -2.43 0.22 -20.99
N ARG A 157 -1.50 -0.56 -20.41
CA ARG A 157 -0.36 0.00 -19.67
C ARG A 157 0.50 0.89 -20.55
N GLU A 158 0.75 0.50 -21.80
CA GLU A 158 1.58 1.29 -22.72
C GLU A 158 0.93 2.62 -23.07
N VAL A 159 -0.39 2.64 -23.32
CA VAL A 159 -1.14 3.89 -23.55
C VAL A 159 -1.08 4.80 -22.32
N ILE A 160 -1.30 4.26 -21.11
CA ILE A 160 -1.21 5.05 -19.87
C ILE A 160 0.21 5.59 -19.67
N ARG A 161 1.24 4.79 -19.95
CA ARG A 161 2.65 5.20 -19.82
C ARG A 161 3.00 6.33 -20.78
N ALA A 162 2.63 6.21 -22.05
CA ALA A 162 2.96 7.17 -23.09
C ALA A 162 2.29 8.54 -22.88
N PHE A 163 1.01 8.55 -22.49
CA PHE A 163 0.22 9.78 -22.44
C PHE A 163 -0.07 10.29 -21.02
N GLY A 164 0.12 9.47 -19.99
CA GLY A 164 -0.21 9.81 -18.61
C GLY A 164 0.78 10.76 -17.95
N ALA A 165 2.08 10.54 -18.12
CA ALA A 165 3.10 11.32 -17.42
C ALA A 165 3.13 12.78 -17.86
N SER A 166 2.94 13.03 -19.15
CA SER A 166 2.90 14.37 -19.75
C SER A 166 1.50 14.98 -19.78
N GLN A 167 0.47 14.24 -19.35
CA GLN A 167 -0.94 14.62 -19.48
C GLN A 167 -1.32 15.07 -20.90
N GLN A 168 -0.65 14.50 -21.91
CA GLN A 168 -0.87 14.87 -23.30
C GLN A 168 -2.19 14.28 -23.81
N PRO A 169 -3.06 15.09 -24.45
CA PRO A 169 -4.22 14.57 -25.14
C PRO A 169 -3.79 13.71 -26.33
N PHE A 170 -4.51 12.62 -26.56
CA PHE A 170 -4.23 11.69 -27.64
C PHE A 170 -5.51 11.28 -28.37
N ASN A 171 -5.36 10.87 -29.63
CA ASN A 171 -6.43 10.30 -30.44
C ASN A 171 -6.12 8.85 -30.83
N THR A 172 -7.07 8.21 -31.51
CA THR A 172 -6.90 6.81 -31.98
C THR A 172 -5.68 6.62 -32.87
N SER A 173 -5.31 7.60 -33.70
CA SER A 173 -4.13 7.51 -34.57
C SER A 173 -2.83 7.51 -33.75
N ASN A 174 -2.73 8.32 -32.69
CA ASN A 174 -1.59 8.28 -31.78
C ASN A 174 -1.44 6.90 -31.12
N VAL A 175 -2.55 6.27 -30.71
CA VAL A 175 -2.53 4.91 -30.13
C VAL A 175 -2.15 3.86 -31.17
N CYS A 176 -2.62 3.99 -32.42
CA CYS A 176 -2.22 3.08 -33.49
C CYS A 176 -0.71 3.15 -33.75
N GLN A 177 -0.15 4.37 -33.75
CA GLN A 177 1.28 4.59 -33.92
C GLN A 177 2.09 4.04 -32.74
N LEU A 178 1.60 4.23 -31.51
CA LEU A 178 2.26 3.72 -30.29
C LEU A 178 2.29 2.19 -30.25
N LEU A 179 1.16 1.54 -30.57
CA LEU A 179 1.01 0.09 -30.38
C LEU A 179 1.37 -0.73 -31.63
N ASP A 180 1.52 -0.08 -32.78
CA ASP A 180 1.64 -0.70 -34.11
C ASP A 180 0.50 -1.71 -34.36
N LYS A 181 -0.74 -1.26 -34.18
CA LYS A 181 -1.97 -2.08 -34.35
C LYS A 181 -3.01 -1.37 -35.19
N LYS A 182 -3.90 -2.18 -35.79
CA LYS A 182 -5.04 -1.70 -36.58
C LYS A 182 -5.98 -0.84 -35.73
N THR A 183 -6.65 0.12 -36.36
CA THR A 183 -7.60 1.05 -35.74
C THR A 183 -8.66 0.37 -34.89
N THR A 184 -9.22 -0.75 -35.35
CA THR A 184 -10.26 -1.50 -34.63
C THR A 184 -9.76 -2.06 -33.30
N PHE A 185 -8.50 -2.48 -33.23
CA PHE A 185 -7.89 -2.95 -31.99
C PHE A 185 -7.64 -1.77 -31.04
N CYS A 186 -7.06 -0.67 -31.54
CA CYS A 186 -6.77 0.51 -30.73
C CYS A 186 -8.04 1.14 -30.15
N GLN A 187 -9.14 1.17 -30.90
CA GLN A 187 -10.45 1.60 -30.39
C GLN A 187 -10.95 0.73 -29.24
N LYS A 188 -10.73 -0.59 -29.28
CA LYS A 188 -11.09 -1.49 -28.17
C LYS A 188 -10.25 -1.20 -26.92
N VAL A 189 -8.94 -0.95 -27.09
CA VAL A 189 -8.05 -0.57 -25.98
C VAL A 189 -8.52 0.74 -25.34
N ILE A 190 -8.78 1.77 -26.14
CA ILE A 190 -9.29 3.06 -25.66
C ILE A 190 -10.63 2.90 -24.95
N LYS A 191 -11.57 2.14 -25.54
CA LYS A 191 -12.87 1.88 -24.94
C LYS A 191 -12.74 1.18 -23.58
N SER A 192 -11.89 0.17 -23.48
CA SER A 192 -11.65 -0.54 -22.22
C SER A 192 -11.05 0.38 -21.15
N LEU A 193 -10.10 1.25 -21.51
CA LEU A 193 -9.55 2.25 -20.60
C LEU A 193 -10.60 3.26 -20.11
N ILE A 194 -11.56 3.63 -20.96
CA ILE A 194 -12.69 4.51 -20.59
C ILE A 194 -13.64 3.78 -19.62
N GLU A 195 -14.01 2.53 -19.92
CA GLU A 195 -14.85 1.70 -19.04
C GLU A 195 -14.20 1.52 -17.66
N LYS A 196 -12.87 1.39 -17.61
CA LYS A 196 -12.07 1.34 -16.38
C LYS A 196 -11.86 2.71 -15.72
N LYS A 197 -12.39 3.80 -16.28
CA LYS A 197 -12.22 5.19 -15.82
C LYS A 197 -10.76 5.65 -15.70
N LEU A 198 -9.89 5.11 -16.54
CA LEU A 198 -8.46 5.48 -16.59
C LEU A 198 -8.16 6.51 -17.67
N VAL A 199 -9.09 6.67 -18.61
CA VAL A 199 -9.05 7.65 -19.68
C VAL A 199 -10.40 8.34 -19.73
N LYS A 200 -10.40 9.66 -19.94
CA LYS A 200 -11.61 10.43 -20.17
C LYS A 200 -11.54 11.19 -21.50
N PRO A 201 -12.68 11.58 -22.09
CA PRO A 201 -12.69 12.56 -23.16
C PRO A 201 -11.97 13.85 -22.76
N TYR A 202 -11.17 14.40 -23.66
CA TYR A 202 -10.47 15.67 -23.41
C TYR A 202 -11.45 16.85 -23.30
N ARG A 203 -12.56 16.79 -24.04
CA ARG A 203 -13.65 17.78 -23.98
C ARG A 203 -14.92 17.11 -23.47
N SER A 204 -15.52 17.66 -22.42
CA SER A 204 -16.82 17.21 -21.92
C SER A 204 -17.95 17.81 -22.76
N GLY A 205 -19.02 17.03 -23.01
CA GLY A 205 -20.26 17.54 -23.61
C GLY A 205 -20.42 17.39 -25.13
N LEU A 206 -19.48 16.73 -25.81
CA LEU A 206 -19.66 16.35 -27.21
C LEU A 206 -20.32 14.97 -27.34
N GLU A 207 -21.27 14.83 -28.27
CA GLU A 207 -21.86 13.53 -28.62
C GLU A 207 -20.84 12.54 -29.17
N ARG A 208 -19.77 13.04 -29.81
CA ARG A 208 -18.65 12.22 -30.33
C ARG A 208 -17.32 12.82 -29.91
N ASN A 209 -16.55 12.04 -29.14
CA ASN A 209 -15.22 12.41 -28.69
C ASN A 209 -14.17 11.61 -29.48
N HIS A 210 -13.17 12.32 -30.03
CA HIS A 210 -12.06 11.73 -30.78
C HIS A 210 -10.70 11.95 -30.12
N VAL A 211 -10.67 12.76 -29.07
CA VAL A 211 -9.47 13.11 -28.30
C VAL A 211 -9.72 12.81 -26.84
N TYR A 212 -8.76 12.16 -26.22
CA TYR A 212 -8.82 11.64 -24.87
C TYR A 212 -7.61 12.09 -24.07
N VAL A 213 -7.73 12.05 -22.75
CA VAL A 213 -6.62 12.29 -21.82
C VAL A 213 -6.63 11.22 -20.75
N VAL A 214 -5.44 10.78 -20.36
CA VAL A 214 -5.25 9.82 -19.27
C VAL A 214 -5.55 10.51 -17.94
N GLU A 215 -6.37 9.89 -17.10
CA GLU A 215 -6.62 10.40 -15.75
C GLU A 215 -5.32 10.39 -14.94
N VAL A 216 -5.05 11.44 -14.16
CA VAL A 216 -3.82 11.54 -13.35
C VAL A 216 -3.64 10.32 -12.44
N GLY A 217 -4.75 9.81 -11.89
CA GLY A 217 -4.76 8.61 -11.06
C GLY A 217 -4.45 7.30 -11.80
N ALA A 218 -4.39 7.28 -13.13
CA ALA A 218 -4.11 6.06 -13.90
C ALA A 218 -2.63 5.64 -13.82
N LEU A 219 -1.73 6.59 -13.60
CA LEU A 219 -0.28 6.33 -13.49
C LEU A 219 0.06 5.40 -12.32
N GLN A 220 -0.77 5.38 -11.27
CA GLN A 220 -0.57 4.53 -10.10
C GLN A 220 -0.74 3.02 -10.39
N PHE A 221 -1.21 2.65 -11.59
CA PHE A 221 -1.43 1.26 -12.02
C PHE A 221 -0.33 0.73 -12.97
N LEU A 222 0.76 1.48 -13.14
CA LEU A 222 1.88 1.09 -14.01
C LEU A 222 2.97 0.24 -13.32
N SER A 223 2.72 -0.17 -12.07
CA SER A 223 3.61 -1.01 -11.23
C SER A 223 3.96 -2.33 -11.90
#